data_AF-A0A539DVT4-F1
#
_entry.id   AF-A0A539DVT4-F1
#
_cell.length_a   1.000
_cell.length_b   1.000
_cell.length_c   1.000
_cell.angle_alpha   90.00
_cell.angle_beta   90.00
_cell.angle_gamma   90.00
#
_symmetry.space_group_name_H-M   'P 1'
#
loop_
_entity.id
_entity.type
_entity.pdbx_description
1 polymer ?
#
loop_
_entity_poly.entity_id
_entity_poly.type
_entity_poly.pdbx_seq_one_letter_code
_entity_poly.pdbx_strand_id
1 'polypeptide(L)'
;MAHRIAVIGGDGIGPEVTAEALKVIRATGVHIDTTDYDLGGARYLRDGEILSDATLDELRTFDAILLGARSSVQPLATRSRTTSS
;
A
#
# COMPACT_ATOMS: atom_id res chain seq x y z
N MET A 1 8.52 -17.51 -17.50
CA MET A 1 7.52 -16.42 -17.58
C MET A 1 7.77 -15.50 -16.40
N ALA A 2 7.62 -14.19 -16.58
CA ALA A 2 7.76 -13.24 -15.47
C ALA A 2 6.39 -13.06 -14.78
N HIS A 3 6.37 -13.06 -13.45
CA HIS A 3 5.16 -12.76 -12.69
C HIS A 3 4.96 -11.25 -12.61
N ARG A 4 3.77 -10.77 -12.96
CA ARG A 4 3.41 -9.35 -12.84
C ARG A 4 2.97 -9.06 -11.42
N ILE A 5 3.69 -8.19 -10.74
CA ILE A 5 3.44 -7.80 -9.36
C ILE A 5 3.12 -6.30 -9.31
N ALA A 6 1.94 -5.95 -8.82
CA ALA A 6 1.61 -4.57 -8.49
C ALA A 6 2.22 -4.22 -7.13
N VAL A 7 2.97 -3.14 -7.04
CA VAL A 7 3.66 -2.70 -5.83
C VAL A 7 2.98 -1.46 -5.29
N ILE A 8 2.41 -1.54 -4.10
CA ILE A 8 1.79 -0.42 -3.41
C ILE A 8 2.66 -0.11 -2.20
N GLY A 9 3.47 0.95 -2.26
CA GLY A 9 4.47 1.25 -1.23
C GLY A 9 3.92 1.48 0.19
N GLY A 10 2.65 1.85 0.34
CA GLY A 10 2.05 2.15 1.65
C GLY A 10 2.49 3.53 2.20
N ASP A 11 2.37 3.72 3.51
CA ASP A 11 2.65 5.01 4.18
C ASP A 11 3.72 4.85 5.27
N GLY A 12 4.48 5.91 5.56
CA GLY A 12 5.53 5.87 6.58
C GLY A 12 6.73 5.03 6.10
N ILE A 13 7.05 3.96 6.82
CA ILE A 13 8.18 3.05 6.52
C ILE A 13 7.83 2.02 5.42
N GLY A 14 6.58 2.06 4.93
CA GLY A 14 6.08 1.14 3.90
C GLY A 14 6.99 1.08 2.66
N PRO A 15 7.30 2.20 1.99
CA PRO A 15 8.09 2.19 0.76
C PRO A 15 9.48 1.56 0.93
N GLU A 16 10.16 1.84 2.05
CA GLU A 16 11.48 1.29 2.37
C GLU A 16 11.41 -0.23 2.54
N VAL A 17 10.42 -0.74 3.28
CA VAL A 17 10.23 -2.19 3.48
C VAL A 17 9.90 -2.88 2.17
N THR A 18 9.08 -2.23 1.34
CA THR A 18 8.65 -2.77 0.05
C THR A 18 9.84 -2.87 -0.92
N ALA A 19 10.73 -1.88 -0.91
CA ALA A 19 11.98 -1.91 -1.69
C ALA A 19 12.91 -3.06 -1.27
N GLU A 20 13.07 -3.31 0.04
CA GLU A 20 13.88 -4.44 0.52
C GLU A 20 13.25 -5.80 0.17
N ALA A 21 11.92 -5.92 0.25
CA ALA A 21 11.21 -7.13 -0.16
C ALA A 21 11.48 -7.47 -1.65
N LEU A 22 11.45 -6.46 -2.53
CA LEU A 22 11.77 -6.64 -3.95
C LEU A 22 13.22 -7.12 -4.17
N LYS A 23 14.19 -6.62 -3.38
CA LYS A 23 15.58 -7.10 -3.46
C LYS A 23 15.69 -8.58 -3.09
N VAL A 24 15.02 -9.00 -2.02
CA VAL A 24 15.00 -10.40 -1.59
C VAL A 24 14.38 -11.28 -2.67
N ILE A 25 13.24 -10.89 -3.23
CA ILE A 25 12.58 -11.67 -4.30
C ILE A 25 13.50 -11.78 -5.52
N ARG A 26 14.13 -10.70 -5.96
CA ARG A 26 15.09 -10.74 -7.08
C ARG A 26 16.28 -11.65 -6.80
N ALA A 27 16.76 -11.70 -5.55
CA ALA A 27 17.85 -12.58 -5.15
C ALA A 27 17.49 -14.08 -5.21
N THR A 28 16.20 -14.44 -5.17
CA THR A 28 15.75 -15.84 -5.32
C THR A 28 15.86 -16.37 -6.76
N GLY A 29 16.10 -15.50 -7.75
CA GLY A 29 16.14 -15.87 -9.16
C GLY A 29 14.76 -15.95 -9.83
N VAL A 30 13.67 -15.61 -9.12
CA VAL A 30 12.34 -15.50 -9.72
C VAL A 30 12.27 -14.28 -10.63
N HIS A 31 11.82 -14.49 -11.86
CA HIS A 31 11.54 -13.40 -12.79
C HIS A 31 10.24 -12.70 -12.39
N ILE A 32 10.35 -11.47 -11.93
CA ILE A 32 9.22 -10.60 -11.60
C ILE A 32 9.26 -9.34 -12.45
N ASP A 33 8.09 -8.92 -12.90
CA ASP A 33 7.84 -7.61 -13.49
C ASP A 33 7.00 -6.80 -12.51
N THR A 34 7.40 -5.57 -12.21
CA THR A 34 6.84 -4.80 -11.10
C THR A 34 6.32 -3.46 -11.60
N THR A 35 5.09 -3.13 -11.23
CA THR A 35 4.49 -1.82 -11.51
C THR A 35 4.16 -1.12 -10.19
N ASP A 36 4.73 0.06 -9.97
CA ASP A 36 4.51 0.84 -8.76
C ASP A 36 3.20 1.64 -8.85
N TYR A 37 2.39 1.57 -7.79
CA TYR A 37 1.14 2.29 -7.64
C TYR A 37 1.21 3.20 -6.40
N ASP A 38 1.02 4.50 -6.61
CA ASP A 38 0.77 5.45 -5.53
C ASP A 38 -0.69 5.33 -5.08
N LEU A 39 -0.99 4.33 -4.26
CA LEU A 39 -2.30 4.14 -3.60
C LEU A 39 -2.18 4.28 -2.08
N GLY A 40 -1.18 5.04 -1.63
CA GLY A 40 -0.93 5.33 -0.22
C GLY A 40 -2.05 6.17 0.41
N GLY A 41 -2.10 6.19 1.74
CA GLY A 41 -2.97 7.06 2.53
C GLY A 41 -2.67 8.53 2.33
N ALA A 42 -1.43 8.88 2.02
CA ALA A 42 -1.10 10.23 1.60
C ALA A 42 -1.91 10.66 0.36
N ARG A 43 -2.11 9.78 -0.64
CA ARG A 43 -2.96 10.08 -1.80
C ARG A 43 -4.44 10.14 -1.41
N TYR A 44 -4.92 9.18 -0.62
CA TYR A 44 -6.30 9.23 -0.13
C TYR A 44 -6.61 10.52 0.67
N LEU A 45 -5.68 10.96 1.51
CA LEU A 45 -5.81 12.20 2.27
C LEU A 45 -5.77 13.46 1.38
N ARG A 46 -5.09 13.40 0.22
CA ARG A 46 -5.06 14.51 -0.76
C ARG A 46 -6.31 14.55 -1.63
N ASP A 47 -6.71 13.40 -2.18
CA ASP A 47 -7.66 13.33 -3.29
C ASP A 47 -9.04 12.78 -2.87
N GLY A 48 -9.15 12.21 -1.66
CA GLY A 48 -10.37 11.55 -1.18
C GLY A 48 -10.72 10.24 -1.91
N GLU A 49 -9.94 9.87 -2.92
CA GLU A 49 -10.16 8.71 -3.75
C GLU A 49 -9.28 7.54 -3.29
N ILE A 50 -9.91 6.42 -2.90
CA ILE A 50 -9.21 5.23 -2.37
C ILE A 50 -8.73 4.35 -3.54
N LEU A 51 -9.63 4.02 -4.46
CA LEU A 51 -9.36 3.13 -5.57
C LEU A 51 -10.41 3.39 -6.66
N SER A 52 -9.98 3.87 -7.83
CA SER A 52 -10.88 4.02 -8.97
C SER A 52 -11.19 2.66 -9.60
N ASP A 53 -12.36 2.51 -10.22
CA ASP A 53 -12.73 1.27 -10.93
C ASP A 53 -11.70 0.93 -12.02
N ALA A 54 -11.15 1.92 -12.71
CA ALA A 54 -10.08 1.74 -13.70
C ALA A 54 -8.80 1.17 -13.07
N THR A 55 -8.39 1.69 -11.91
CA THR A 55 -7.22 1.15 -11.17
C THR A 55 -7.48 -0.27 -10.69
N LEU A 56 -8.70 -0.55 -10.21
CA LEU A 56 -9.09 -1.87 -9.77
C LEU A 56 -9.06 -2.89 -10.92
N ASP A 57 -9.54 -2.50 -12.11
CA ASP A 57 -9.48 -3.33 -13.31
C ASP A 57 -8.05 -3.60 -13.77
N GLU A 58 -7.16 -2.61 -13.65
CA GLU A 58 -5.74 -2.79 -13.94
C GLU A 58 -5.08 -3.76 -12.96
N LEU A 59 -5.33 -3.58 -11.65
CA LEU A 59 -4.81 -4.45 -10.58
C LEU A 59 -5.25 -5.91 -10.73
N ARG A 60 -6.45 -6.16 -11.27
CA ARG A 60 -6.95 -7.51 -11.57
C ARG A 60 -6.12 -8.25 -12.63
N THR A 61 -5.34 -7.54 -13.43
CA THR A 61 -4.48 -8.16 -14.44
C THR A 61 -3.17 -8.70 -13.85
N PHE A 62 -2.78 -8.27 -12.65
CA PHE A 62 -1.54 -8.71 -12.00
C PHE A 62 -1.71 -10.07 -11.34
N ASP A 63 -0.61 -10.82 -11.25
CA ASP A 63 -0.58 -12.13 -10.59
C ASP A 63 -0.58 -12.00 -9.07
N ALA A 64 0.00 -10.92 -8.55
CA ALA A 64 0.08 -10.63 -7.12
C ALA A 64 0.15 -9.12 -6.84
N ILE A 65 -0.20 -8.74 -5.62
CA ILE A 65 -0.07 -7.37 -5.12
C ILE A 65 0.85 -7.39 -3.89
N LEU A 66 1.94 -6.63 -3.95
CA LEU A 66 2.83 -6.37 -2.83
C LEU A 66 2.40 -5.07 -2.15
N LEU A 67 1.69 -5.21 -1.03
CA LEU A 67 1.18 -4.09 -0.25
C LEU A 67 2.13 -3.77 0.92
N GLY A 68 2.71 -2.58 0.89
CA GLY A 68 3.51 -2.02 1.97
C GLY A 68 2.66 -1.65 3.18
N ALA A 69 3.33 -1.55 4.34
CA ALA A 69 2.66 -1.31 5.61
C ALA A 69 1.85 -0.01 5.60
N ARG A 70 0.67 -0.06 6.22
CA ARG A 70 -0.20 1.08 6.43
C ARG A 70 -0.35 1.35 7.92
N SER A 71 0.05 2.53 8.37
CA SER A 71 -0.34 3.01 9.69
C SER A 71 -1.73 3.63 9.58
N SER A 72 -2.77 2.85 9.89
CA SER A 72 -4.09 3.43 10.11
C SER A 72 -4.04 4.24 11.40
N VAL A 73 -3.80 5.55 11.30
CA VAL A 73 -3.98 6.44 12.44
C VAL A 73 -5.47 6.49 12.73
N GLN A 74 -5.93 5.68 13.68
CA GLN A 74 -7.29 5.81 14.17
C GLN A 74 -7.38 7.18 14.84
N PRO A 75 -8.31 8.06 14.42
CA PRO A 75 -8.51 9.29 15.16
C PRO A 75 -8.84 8.88 16.59
N LEU A 76 -8.07 9.39 17.55
CA LEU A 76 -8.40 9.28 18.96
C LEU A 76 -9.81 9.87 19.09
N ALA A 77 -10.82 9.01 19.19
CA ALA A 77 -12.16 9.42 19.57
C ALA A 77 -11.96 10.18 20.88
N THR A 78 -12.21 11.50 20.83
CA THR A 78 -12.01 12.41 21.94
C THR A 78 -12.81 11.86 23.10
N ARG A 79 -12.14 11.20 24.06
CA ARG A 79 -12.79 10.79 25.31
C ARG A 79 -13.20 12.08 25.99
N SER A 80 -14.46 12.46 25.83
CA SER A 80 -15.09 13.50 26.61
C SER A 80 -14.89 13.15 28.07
N ARG A 81 -14.00 13.88 28.73
CA ARG A 81 -13.83 13.88 30.18
C ARG A 81 -15.13 14.42 30.77
N THR A 82 -16.09 13.55 31.05
CA THR A 82 -17.19 13.89 31.95
C THR A 82 -16.61 13.85 33.35
N THR A 83 -16.17 15.01 33.84
CA THR A 83 -15.99 15.22 35.28
C THR A 83 -17.38 15.25 35.91
N SER A 84 -17.82 14.12 36.47
CA SER A 84 -18.92 14.10 37.42
C SER A 84 -18.35 14.39 38.81
N SER A 85 -18.72 15.57 39.30
CA SER A 85 -18.91 16.00 40.69
C SER A 85 -18.88 14.93 41.77
#